data_AF-A0A101K7A1-F1
#
_entry.id   AF-A0A101K7A1-F1
#
_cell.length_a   1.000
_cell.length_b   1.000
_cell.length_c   1.000
_cell.angle_alpha   90.00
_cell.angle_beta   90.00
_cell.angle_gamma   90.00
#
_symmetry.space_group_name_H-M   'P 1'
#
loop_
_entity.id
_entity.type
_entity.pdbx_description
1 polymer ?
#
loop_
_entity_poly.entity_id
_entity_poly.type
_entity_poly.pdbx_seq_one_letter_code
_entity_poly.pdbx_strand_id
1 'polypeptide(L)'
;MLESASAFNLADCVEYKEGQIVSKNLVAKSNLVITIMSFWKGETLDPHKAPGDALVTVLDGEGKYIVDGKTFIVKKGESTVLPANIPHAVEAVENFKMMLTLVK
;
A
#
# COMPACT_ATOMS: atom_id res chain seq x y z
N MET A 1 -16.81 2.78 -10.81
CA MET A 1 -16.74 1.31 -10.88
C MET A 1 -15.75 0.97 -11.97
N LEU A 2 -14.92 -0.08 -11.81
CA LEU A 2 -14.03 -0.52 -12.89
C LEU A 2 -14.89 -1.15 -14.01
N GLU A 3 -14.51 -0.90 -15.26
CA GLU A 3 -15.21 -1.49 -16.41
C GLU A 3 -14.94 -3.00 -16.50
N SER A 4 -15.98 -3.79 -16.77
CA SER A 4 -15.84 -5.22 -16.99
C SER A 4 -15.20 -5.51 -18.34
N ALA A 5 -14.33 -6.52 -18.41
CA ALA A 5 -13.67 -6.98 -19.62
C ALA A 5 -12.77 -5.92 -20.32
N SER A 6 -12.21 -4.99 -19.54
CA SER A 6 -11.23 -4.01 -20.00
C SER A 6 -9.95 -4.10 -19.16
N ALA A 7 -8.79 -3.94 -19.80
CA ALA A 7 -7.51 -3.90 -19.10
C ALA A 7 -7.29 -2.50 -18.50
N PHE A 8 -6.71 -2.44 -17.30
CA PHE A 8 -6.37 -1.19 -16.64
C PHE A 8 -5.09 -1.36 -15.81
N ASN A 9 -4.37 -0.27 -15.55
CA ASN A 9 -3.25 -0.30 -14.62
C ASN A 9 -3.74 0.01 -13.20
N LEU A 10 -3.29 -0.79 -12.23
CA LEU A 10 -3.63 -0.55 -10.82
C LEU A 10 -3.14 0.82 -10.33
N ALA A 11 -1.99 1.30 -10.85
CA ALA A 11 -1.44 2.61 -10.50
C ALA A 11 -2.38 3.77 -10.88
N ASP A 12 -3.22 3.60 -11.90
CA ASP A 12 -4.15 4.63 -12.39
C ASP A 12 -5.45 4.67 -11.57
N CYS A 13 -5.62 3.76 -10.60
CA CYS A 13 -6.81 3.73 -9.75
C CYS A 13 -6.86 4.87 -8.72
N VAL A 14 -5.73 5.53 -8.48
CA VAL A 14 -5.56 6.63 -7.52
C VAL A 14 -4.61 7.69 -8.10
N GLU A 15 -4.81 8.95 -7.72
CA GLU A 15 -3.96 10.07 -8.10
C GLU A 15 -3.05 10.49 -6.95
N TYR A 16 -1.91 11.10 -7.25
CA TYR A 16 -1.17 11.84 -6.23
C TYR A 16 -1.94 13.10 -5.85
N LYS A 17 -1.94 13.43 -4.57
CA LYS A 17 -2.46 14.69 -4.05
C LYS A 17 -1.45 15.26 -3.08
N GLU A 18 -1.13 16.54 -3.24
CA GLU A 18 -0.14 17.22 -2.42
C GLU A 18 -0.51 17.13 -0.92
N GLY A 19 0.46 16.71 -0.10
CA GLY A 19 0.32 16.56 1.35
C GLY A 19 -0.76 15.56 1.78
N GLN A 20 -1.01 14.52 0.98
CA GLN A 20 -2.10 13.58 1.24
C GLN A 20 -1.71 12.13 0.90
N ILE A 21 -2.30 11.22 1.67
CA ILE A 21 -2.44 9.81 1.33
C ILE A 21 -3.84 9.63 0.72
N VAL A 22 -3.91 9.14 -0.52
CA VAL A 22 -5.18 8.77 -1.17
C VAL A 22 -5.33 7.25 -1.12
N SER A 23 -6.50 6.75 -0.76
CA SER A 23 -6.78 5.32 -0.73
C SER A 23 -8.07 4.97 -1.45
N LYS A 24 -8.09 3.79 -2.08
CA LYS A 24 -9.26 3.24 -2.76
C LYS A 24 -9.31 1.73 -2.59
N ASN A 25 -10.37 1.24 -1.96
CA ASN A 25 -10.64 -0.20 -1.90
C ASN A 25 -11.19 -0.68 -3.25
N LEU A 26 -10.50 -1.64 -3.86
CA LEU A 26 -11.00 -2.38 -5.04
C LEU A 26 -11.84 -3.57 -4.60
N VAL A 27 -11.45 -4.24 -3.52
CA VAL A 27 -12.20 -5.31 -2.87
C VAL A 27 -12.28 -5.03 -1.38
N ALA A 28 -13.47 -5.15 -0.81
CA ALA A 28 -13.69 -5.06 0.63
C ALA A 28 -14.71 -6.15 1.02
N LYS A 29 -14.20 -7.29 1.49
CA LYS A 29 -14.96 -8.41 2.03
C LYS A 29 -14.48 -8.71 3.45
N SER A 30 -15.19 -9.58 4.17
CA SER A 30 -14.87 -9.89 5.57
C SER A 30 -13.47 -10.50 5.75
N ASN A 31 -13.01 -11.31 4.79
CA ASN A 31 -11.75 -12.07 4.81
C ASN A 31 -10.68 -11.55 3.84
N LEU A 32 -11.01 -10.57 3.00
CA LEU A 32 -10.10 -10.05 1.98
C LEU A 32 -10.36 -8.57 1.74
N VAL A 33 -9.29 -7.78 1.84
CA VAL A 33 -9.28 -6.38 1.43
C VAL A 33 -8.16 -6.17 0.42
N ILE A 34 -8.47 -5.53 -0.70
CA ILE A 34 -7.50 -5.06 -1.69
C ILE A 34 -7.66 -3.56 -1.82
N THR A 35 -6.62 -2.82 -1.46
CA THR A 35 -6.58 -1.36 -1.44
C THR A 35 -5.46 -0.86 -2.34
N ILE A 36 -5.73 0.12 -3.20
CA ILE A 36 -4.70 0.90 -3.88
C ILE A 36 -4.52 2.20 -3.13
N MET A 37 -3.26 2.58 -2.89
CA MET A 37 -2.91 3.79 -2.17
C MET A 37 -1.88 4.60 -2.95
N SER A 38 -1.99 5.93 -2.89
CA SER A 38 -0.94 6.86 -3.28
C SER A 38 -0.52 7.68 -2.07
N PHE A 39 0.76 8.05 -2.03
CA PHE A 39 1.34 8.84 -0.97
C PHE A 39 2.08 10.01 -1.60
N TRP A 40 1.87 11.20 -1.05
CA TRP A 40 2.77 12.31 -1.30
C TRP A 40 4.08 12.12 -0.53
N LYS A 41 5.18 12.60 -1.09
CA LYS A 41 6.49 12.56 -0.45
C LYS A 41 6.43 13.14 0.98
N GLY A 42 6.97 12.40 1.94
CA GLY A 42 6.98 12.75 3.35
C GLY A 42 5.76 12.29 4.14
N GLU A 43 4.69 11.84 3.48
CA GLU A 43 3.53 11.28 4.17
C GLU A 43 3.82 9.91 4.76
N THR A 44 3.17 9.61 5.88
CA THR A 44 3.39 8.38 6.66
C THR A 44 2.09 7.70 7.04
N LEU A 45 2.07 6.37 6.98
CA LEU A 45 1.17 5.56 7.78
C LEU A 45 1.84 5.27 9.11
N ASP A 46 1.24 5.78 10.18
CA ASP A 46 1.72 5.60 11.55
C ASP A 46 1.83 4.11 11.93
N PRO A 47 2.70 3.76 12.88
CA PRO A 47 2.85 2.40 13.36
C PRO A 47 1.52 1.78 13.82
N HIS A 48 1.15 0.66 13.21
CA HIS A 48 -0.06 -0.10 13.57
C HIS A 48 0.16 -1.60 13.38
N LYS A 49 -0.87 -2.39 13.70
CA LYS A 49 -0.90 -3.84 13.54
C LYS A 49 -2.13 -4.23 12.72
N ALA A 50 -1.96 -5.19 11.81
CA ALA A 50 -3.06 -5.80 11.08
C ALA A 50 -3.39 -7.19 11.67
N PRO A 51 -4.66 -7.62 11.68
CA PRO A 51 -5.06 -8.92 12.22
C PRO A 51 -4.64 -10.12 11.36
N GLY A 52 -4.16 -9.89 10.14
CA GLY A 52 -3.66 -10.92 9.22
C GLY A 52 -2.52 -10.39 8.36
N ASP A 53 -1.94 -11.25 7.53
CA ASP A 53 -0.79 -10.89 6.70
C ASP A 53 -1.19 -9.92 5.59
N ALA A 54 -0.36 -8.90 5.41
CA ALA A 54 -0.52 -7.87 4.40
C ALA A 54 0.58 -7.99 3.33
N LEU A 55 0.22 -8.43 2.13
CA LEU A 55 1.09 -8.32 0.97
C LEU A 55 1.01 -6.89 0.42
N VAL A 56 2.16 -6.25 0.26
CA VAL A 56 2.29 -4.95 -0.38
C VAL A 56 3.09 -5.10 -1.67
N THR A 57 2.61 -4.51 -2.75
CA THR A 57 3.33 -4.39 -4.03
C THR A 57 3.41 -2.93 -4.42
N VAL A 58 4.61 -2.41 -4.62
CA VAL A 58 4.81 -1.01 -5.02
C VAL A 58 4.60 -0.90 -6.53
N LEU A 59 3.65 -0.03 -6.90
CA LEU A 59 3.19 0.16 -8.27
C LEU A 59 3.91 1.32 -8.97
N ASP A 60 4.41 2.28 -8.19
CA ASP A 60 5.16 3.44 -8.65
C ASP A 60 5.96 4.04 -7.49
N GLY A 61 7.11 4.65 -7.79
CA GLY A 61 8.00 5.25 -6.80
C GLY A 61 8.66 4.26 -5.82
N GLU A 62 9.04 4.77 -4.64
CA GLU A 62 9.67 4.00 -3.57
C GLU A 62 9.09 4.35 -2.18
N GLY A 63 8.84 3.32 -1.37
CA GLY A 63 8.37 3.43 0.01
C GLY A 63 9.38 2.85 1.00
N LYS A 64 9.52 3.49 2.16
CA LYS A 64 10.28 2.99 3.30
C LYS A 64 9.34 2.28 4.26
N TYR A 65 9.64 1.04 4.59
CA TYR A 65 8.84 0.20 5.46
C TYR A 65 9.62 -0.05 6.75
N ILE A 66 8.92 0.01 7.87
CA ILE A 66 9.45 -0.30 9.19
C ILE A 66 8.62 -1.45 9.73
N VAL A 67 9.24 -2.61 9.99
CA VAL A 67 8.56 -3.80 10.51
C VAL A 67 9.36 -4.32 11.68
N ASP A 68 8.73 -4.35 12.86
CA ASP A 68 9.40 -4.75 14.12
C ASP A 68 10.73 -4.01 14.36
N GLY A 69 10.73 -2.71 14.08
CA GLY A 69 11.91 -1.84 14.20
C GLY A 69 12.96 -1.99 13.11
N LYS A 70 12.80 -2.92 12.15
CA LYS A 70 13.69 -3.07 10.99
C LYS A 70 13.20 -2.25 9.82
N THR A 71 14.10 -1.46 9.24
CA THR A 71 13.80 -0.57 8.12
C THR A 71 14.34 -1.12 6.81
N PHE A 72 13.54 -1.04 5.74
CA PHE A 72 13.95 -1.41 4.38
C PHE A 72 13.17 -0.59 3.34
N ILE A 73 13.70 -0.54 2.10
CA ILE A 73 13.05 0.13 0.97
C ILE A 73 12.41 -0.92 0.08
N VAL A 74 11.21 -0.61 -0.43
CA VAL A 74 10.55 -1.38 -1.49
C VAL A 74 10.27 -0.44 -2.64
N LYS A 75 10.70 -0.84 -3.84
CA LYS A 75 10.66 -0.03 -5.05
C LYS A 75 9.60 -0.52 -6.01
N LYS A 76 9.26 0.30 -7.00
CA LYS A 76 8.37 -0.08 -8.11
C LYS A 76 8.68 -1.48 -8.67
N GLY A 77 7.66 -2.33 -8.68
CA GLY A 77 7.74 -3.72 -9.16
C GLY A 77 8.14 -4.73 -8.09
N GLU A 78 8.58 -4.29 -6.91
CA GLU A 78 8.90 -5.15 -5.78
C GLU A 78 7.70 -5.32 -4.84
N SER A 79 7.76 -6.38 -4.03
CA SER A 79 6.75 -6.70 -3.03
C SER A 79 7.37 -7.05 -1.68
N THR A 80 6.60 -6.85 -0.62
CA THR A 80 6.95 -7.29 0.74
C THR A 80 5.71 -7.80 1.46
N VAL A 81 5.91 -8.67 2.46
CA VAL A 81 4.85 -9.12 3.36
C VAL A 81 5.05 -8.44 4.72
N LEU A 82 3.99 -7.81 5.23
CA LEU A 82 3.91 -7.27 6.57
C LEU A 82 3.16 -8.30 7.44
N PRO A 83 3.81 -8.95 8.41
CA PRO A 83 3.21 -10.05 9.15
C PRO A 83 2.06 -9.60 10.06
N ALA A 84 1.08 -10.49 10.25
CA ALA A 84 -0.01 -10.32 11.19
C ALA A 84 0.48 -10.01 12.60
N ASN A 85 -0.21 -9.09 13.29
CA ASN A 85 0.01 -8.71 14.69
C ASN A 85 1.41 -8.16 15.03
N ILE A 86 2.26 -7.93 14.02
CA ILE A 86 3.56 -7.29 14.16
C ILE A 86 3.44 -5.80 13.82
N PRO A 87 3.96 -4.88 14.66
CA PRO A 87 3.94 -3.45 14.35
C PRO A 87 4.63 -3.15 13.02
N HIS A 88 3.98 -2.36 12.18
CA HIS A 88 4.55 -1.86 10.93
C HIS A 88 4.11 -0.43 10.62
N ALA A 89 4.97 0.29 9.90
CA ALA A 89 4.74 1.65 9.42
C ALA A 89 5.27 1.79 7.98
N VAL A 90 4.75 2.78 7.25
CA VAL A 90 5.15 3.09 5.87
C VAL A 90 5.40 4.58 5.74
N GLU A 91 6.50 4.97 5.09
CA GLU A 91 6.85 6.36 4.80
C GLU A 91 7.18 6.54 3.32
N ALA A 92 6.65 7.61 2.74
CA ALA A 92 6.93 8.01 1.37
C ALA A 92 8.28 8.71 1.25
N VAL A 93 9.30 8.01 0.72
CA VAL A 93 10.62 8.61 0.42
C VAL A 93 10.52 9.56 -0.77
N GLU A 94 9.64 9.22 -1.71
CA GLU A 94 9.17 10.04 -2.81
C GLU A 94 7.66 9.81 -3.00
N ASN A 95 7.05 10.47 -3.97
CA ASN A 95 5.68 10.13 -4.34
C ASN A 95 5.64 8.68 -4.79
N PHE A 96 4.83 7.85 -4.14
CA PHE A 96 4.77 6.43 -4.46
C PHE A 96 3.33 5.89 -4.38
N LYS A 97 3.07 4.82 -5.12
CA LYS A 97 1.80 4.10 -5.12
C LYS A 97 2.03 2.65 -4.75
N MET A 98 1.09 2.05 -4.03
CA MET A 98 1.13 0.64 -3.69
C MET A 98 -0.25 -0.02 -3.77
N MET A 99 -0.25 -1.33 -4.02
CA MET A 99 -1.37 -2.21 -3.72
C MET A 99 -1.11 -2.90 -2.39
N LEU A 100 -2.10 -2.87 -1.50
CA LEU A 100 -2.17 -3.64 -0.28
C LEU A 100 -3.22 -4.74 -0.44
N THR A 101 -2.82 -5.99 -0.22
CA THR A 101 -3.72 -7.13 -0.08
C THR A 101 -3.63 -7.65 1.34
N LEU A 102 -4.70 -7.48 2.11
CA LEU A 102 -4.82 -7.97 3.48
C LEU A 102 -5.77 -9.17 3.49
N VAL A 103 -5.26 -10.30 3.96
CA VAL A 103 -6.05 -11.51 4.22
C VAL A 103 -6.33 -11.58 5.72
N LYS A 104 -7.58 -11.83 6.12
CA LYS A 104 -7.99 -12.00 7.53
C LYS A 104 -8.42 -13.42 7.83
#